data_AF-A0A3E0RIV5-F1
#
_entry.id   AF-A0A3E0RIV5-F1
#
_cell.length_a   1.000
_cell.length_b   1.000
_cell.length_c   1.000
_cell.angle_alpha   90.00
_cell.angle_beta   90.00
_cell.angle_gamma   90.00
#
_symmetry.space_group_name_H-M   'P 1'
#
loop_
_entity.id
_entity.type
_entity.pdbx_description
1 polymer ?
#
loop_
_entity_poly.entity_id
_entity_poly.type
_entity_poly.pdbx_seq_one_letter_code
_entity_poly.pdbx_strand_id
1 'polypeptide(L)'
;MSTLFLQIQTGAEAVLTEEPTEKTMSILELMTSGGIGGILIMAFLGVLSIFAVYIFFERFGAIRSANKVDPNFMNNIKDMVMDGKLDAAGALCKAESTPVARMIEKGISRIGKPLGDITQAIENQGKLEVTRL
;
A
#
# COMPACT_ATOMS: atom_id res chain seq x y z
N MET A 1 23.74 78.95 7.55
CA MET A 1 22.34 79.37 7.31
C MET A 1 22.26 79.85 5.87
N SER A 2 21.41 79.19 5.07
CA SER A 2 20.99 79.53 3.69
C SER A 2 22.07 79.48 2.59
N THR A 3 21.89 78.92 1.39
CA THR A 3 20.79 78.26 0.64
C THR A 3 21.49 77.71 -0.63
N LEU A 4 21.67 76.40 -0.82
CA LEU A 4 20.84 75.51 -1.65
C LEU A 4 20.09 76.23 -2.79
N PHE A 5 20.57 76.14 -4.04
CA PHE A 5 19.75 76.01 -5.26
C PHE A 5 20.59 75.66 -6.52
N LEU A 6 20.22 74.52 -7.14
CA LEU A 6 20.18 74.20 -8.57
C LEU A 6 21.46 74.21 -9.45
N GLN A 7 22.18 73.09 -9.47
CA GLN A 7 22.68 72.54 -10.75
C GLN A 7 22.09 71.16 -10.96
N ILE A 8 21.15 71.08 -11.92
CA ILE A 8 20.72 69.83 -12.53
C ILE A 8 21.90 69.34 -13.37
N GLN A 9 22.56 68.28 -12.92
CA GLN A 9 23.47 67.51 -13.74
C GLN A 9 22.59 66.55 -14.53
N THR A 10 22.41 66.83 -15.82
CA THR A 10 21.83 65.92 -16.80
C THR A 10 22.78 64.73 -16.98
N GLY A 11 22.71 63.77 -16.06
CA GLY A 11 23.16 62.41 -16.28
C GLY A 11 21.96 61.61 -16.75
N ALA A 12 22.01 61.09 -17.97
CA ALA A 12 21.05 60.11 -18.45
C ALA A 12 21.16 58.86 -17.55
N GLU A 13 20.34 58.79 -16.50
CA GLU A 13 20.03 57.52 -15.87
C GLU A 13 19.25 56.72 -16.90
N ALA A 14 19.96 55.81 -17.56
CA ALA A 14 19.33 54.68 -18.19
C ALA A 14 18.54 53.96 -17.08
N VAL A 15 17.24 54.22 -17.03
CA VAL A 15 16.30 53.38 -16.31
C VAL A 15 16.37 52.03 -17.01
N LEU A 16 17.22 51.16 -16.47
CA LEU A 16 17.13 49.74 -16.72
C LEU A 16 15.79 49.32 -16.13
N THR A 17 14.76 49.28 -16.98
CA THR A 17 13.54 48.55 -16.71
C THR A 17 13.95 47.09 -16.60
N GLU A 18 14.26 46.62 -15.39
CA GLU A 18 14.29 45.19 -15.10
C GLU A 18 12.87 44.67 -15.31
N GLU A 19 12.63 44.06 -16.46
CA GLU A 19 11.42 43.28 -16.70
C GLU A 19 11.29 42.22 -15.59
N PRO A 20 10.10 42.02 -14.99
CA PRO A 20 9.90 40.99 -13.98
C PRO A 20 10.03 39.62 -14.65
N THR A 21 11.23 39.06 -14.65
CA THR A 21 11.42 37.66 -15.05
C THR A 21 10.80 36.81 -13.95
N GLU A 22 9.64 36.20 -14.23
CA GLU A 22 9.07 35.18 -13.36
C GLU A 22 10.09 34.04 -13.23
N LYS A 23 10.79 34.00 -12.10
CA LYS A 23 11.70 32.89 -11.77
C LYS A 23 10.85 31.66 -11.48
N THR A 24 10.57 30.89 -12.52
CA THR A 24 10.06 29.54 -12.38
C THR A 24 11.18 28.69 -11.79
N MET A 25 11.15 28.53 -10.47
CA MET A 25 12.09 27.67 -9.76
C MET A 25 11.91 26.24 -10.27
N SER A 26 13.02 25.60 -10.61
CA SER A 26 12.99 24.17 -10.90
C SER A 26 12.58 23.40 -9.64
N ILE A 27 11.90 22.25 -9.79
CA ILE A 27 11.42 21.45 -8.66
C ILE A 27 12.57 21.13 -7.68
N LEU A 28 13.77 20.88 -8.22
CA LEU A 28 14.96 20.61 -7.42
C LEU A 28 15.43 21.84 -6.62
N GLU A 29 15.41 23.02 -7.23
CA GLU A 29 15.72 24.27 -6.54
C GLU A 29 14.68 24.58 -5.47
N LEU A 30 13.40 24.33 -5.75
CA LEU A 30 12.32 24.51 -4.78
C LEU A 30 12.45 23.59 -3.55
N MET A 31 12.88 22.34 -3.76
CA MET A 31 13.13 21.40 -2.66
C MET A 31 14.31 21.82 -1.77
N THR A 32 15.30 22.52 -2.34
CA THR A 32 16.52 22.93 -1.63
C THR A 32 16.50 24.38 -1.15
N SER A 33 15.57 25.21 -1.65
CA SER A 33 15.45 26.64 -1.31
C SER A 33 14.85 26.91 0.07
N GLY A 34 14.34 25.89 0.77
CA GLY A 34 13.73 26.03 2.11
C GLY A 34 14.70 26.29 3.27
N GLY A 35 15.98 26.55 2.99
CA GLY A 35 17.03 26.74 4.00
C GLY A 35 17.32 25.46 4.81
N ILE A 36 18.07 25.59 5.91
CA ILE A 36 18.51 24.45 6.73
C ILE A 36 17.30 23.67 7.28
N GLY A 37 16.25 24.37 7.71
CA GLY A 37 15.01 23.74 8.21
C GLY A 37 14.28 22.93 7.13
N GLY A 38 14.14 23.50 5.92
CA GLY A 38 13.52 22.81 4.78
C GLY A 38 14.31 21.57 4.37
N ILE A 39 15.65 21.66 4.29
CA ILE A 39 16.52 20.53 3.96
C ILE A 39 16.39 19.39 4.98
N LEU A 40 16.35 19.71 6.28
CA LEU A 40 16.19 18.70 7.34
C LEU A 40 14.84 17.99 7.24
N ILE A 41 13.76 18.72 7.01
CA ILE A 41 12.41 18.14 6.83
C ILE A 41 12.39 17.24 5.58
N MET A 42 12.94 17.73 4.46
CA MET A 42 12.98 16.97 3.21
C MET A 42 13.83 15.71 3.33
N ALA A 43 14.96 15.77 4.05
CA ALA A 43 15.77 14.60 4.35
C ALA A 43 15.01 13.58 5.20
N PHE A 44 14.31 14.03 6.25
CA PHE A 44 13.50 13.14 7.10
C PHE A 44 12.37 12.48 6.32
N LEU A 45 11.64 13.25 5.49
CA LEU A 45 10.61 12.71 4.60
C LEU A 45 11.19 11.70 3.60
N GLY A 46 12.39 11.97 3.05
CA GLY A 46 13.10 11.03 2.18
C GLY A 46 13.40 9.70 2.90
N VAL A 47 13.88 9.76 4.14
CA VAL A 47 14.13 8.56 4.95
C VAL A 47 12.83 7.80 5.24
N LEU A 48 11.78 8.51 5.68
CA LEU A 48 10.47 7.90 5.92
C LEU A 48 9.88 7.27 4.65
N SER A 49 10.09 7.89 3.49
CA SER A 49 9.67 7.36 2.19
C SER A 49 10.38 6.03 1.88
N ILE A 50 11.69 5.93 2.12
CA ILE A 50 12.44 4.68 1.94
C ILE A 50 11.90 3.59 2.86
N PHE A 51 11.65 3.89 4.15
CA PHE A 51 11.05 2.94 5.08
C PHE A 51 9.65 2.50 4.64
N ALA A 52 8.82 3.42 4.16
CA ALA A 52 7.49 3.11 3.66
C ALA A 52 7.55 2.15 2.46
N VAL A 53 8.45 2.40 1.50
CA VAL A 53 8.67 1.52 0.34
C VAL A 53 9.18 0.15 0.78
N TYR A 54 10.11 0.09 1.74
CA TYR A 54 10.60 -1.17 2.29
C TYR A 54 9.46 -2.01 2.91
N ILE A 55 8.65 -1.41 3.81
CA ILE A 55 7.50 -2.08 4.43
C ILE A 55 6.48 -2.49 3.37
N PHE A 56 6.26 -1.66 2.35
CA PHE A 56 5.34 -1.96 1.25
C PHE A 56 5.72 -3.24 0.52
N PHE A 57 6.99 -3.40 0.13
CA PHE A 57 7.44 -4.62 -0.56
C PHE A 57 7.39 -5.85 0.34
N GLU A 58 7.79 -5.74 1.61
CA GLU A 58 7.69 -6.83 2.59
C GLU A 58 6.24 -7.30 2.75
N ARG A 59 5.31 -6.36 2.96
CA ARG A 59 3.88 -6.65 3.11
C ARG A 59 3.28 -7.22 1.84
N PHE A 60 3.62 -6.66 0.68
CA PHE A 60 3.15 -7.15 -0.61
C PHE A 60 3.59 -8.61 -0.87
N GLY A 61 4.84 -8.95 -0.54
CA GLY A 61 5.35 -10.32 -0.63
C GLY A 61 4.60 -11.29 0.28
N ALA A 62 4.38 -10.92 1.54
CA ALA A 62 3.66 -11.74 2.50
C ALA A 62 2.21 -12.02 2.06
N ILE A 63 1.49 -10.99 1.60
CA ILE A 63 0.11 -11.11 1.10
C ILE A 63 0.07 -12.01 -0.14
N ARG A 64 1.04 -11.86 -1.05
CA ARG A 64 1.11 -12.69 -2.27
C ARG A 64 1.39 -14.15 -1.98
N SER A 65 2.19 -14.46 -0.95
CA SER A 65 2.45 -15.84 -0.55
C SER A 65 1.24 -16.48 0.12
N ALA A 66 0.53 -15.74 0.98
CA ALA A 66 -0.64 -16.25 1.70
C ALA A 66 -1.85 -16.56 0.80
N ASN A 67 -1.92 -15.95 -0.39
CA ASN A 67 -3.00 -16.14 -1.36
C ASN A 67 -2.74 -17.20 -2.44
N LYS A 68 -1.57 -17.85 -2.43
CA LYS A 68 -1.29 -18.95 -3.36
C LYS A 68 -2.00 -20.21 -2.88
N VAL A 69 -2.99 -20.66 -3.64
CA VAL A 69 -3.63 -21.97 -3.46
C VAL A 69 -3.03 -22.93 -4.49
N ASP A 70 -2.69 -24.16 -4.08
CA ASP A 70 -2.29 -25.22 -5.03
C ASP A 70 -3.44 -25.46 -6.04
N PRO A 71 -3.19 -25.38 -7.36
CA PRO A 71 -4.18 -25.68 -8.39
C PRO A 71 -4.89 -27.04 -8.22
N ASN A 72 -4.21 -28.02 -7.63
CA ASN A 72 -4.76 -29.36 -7.40
C ASN A 72 -5.48 -29.50 -6.06
N PHE A 73 -5.43 -28.49 -5.19
CA PHE A 73 -6.05 -28.54 -3.86
C PHE A 73 -7.51 -28.98 -3.92
N MET A 74 -8.28 -28.35 -4.80
CA MET A 74 -9.72 -28.61 -4.87
C MET A 74 -10.05 -29.99 -5.44
N ASN A 75 -9.23 -30.47 -6.39
CA ASN A 75 -9.37 -31.81 -6.96
C ASN A 75 -9.10 -32.87 -5.89
N ASN A 76 -8.00 -32.73 -5.15
CA ASN A 76 -7.62 -33.64 -4.08
C ASN A 76 -8.68 -33.71 -2.97
N ILE A 77 -9.25 -32.56 -2.56
CA ILE A 77 -10.33 -32.53 -1.59
C ILE A 77 -11.57 -33.26 -2.11
N LYS A 78 -11.97 -33.00 -3.35
CA LYS A 78 -13.13 -33.66 -3.96
C LYS A 78 -12.96 -35.18 -3.95
N ASP A 79 -11.80 -35.66 -4.39
CA ASP A 79 -11.51 -37.10 -4.44
C ASP A 79 -11.55 -37.74 -3.05
N MET A 80 -10.91 -37.11 -2.05
CA MET A 80 -10.95 -37.61 -0.67
C MET A 80 -12.35 -37.61 -0.05
N VAL A 81 -13.17 -36.60 -0.35
CA VAL A 81 -14.56 -36.55 0.13
C VAL A 81 -15.42 -37.62 -0.57
N MET A 82 -15.24 -37.83 -1.87
CA MET A 82 -15.94 -38.90 -2.61
C MET A 82 -15.55 -40.29 -2.13
N ASP A 83 -14.28 -40.48 -1.74
CA ASP A 83 -13.75 -41.70 -1.14
C ASP A 83 -14.20 -41.90 0.33
N GLY A 84 -14.88 -40.92 0.93
CA GLY A 84 -15.29 -40.96 2.34
C GLY A 84 -14.16 -40.70 3.34
N LYS A 85 -12.96 -40.31 2.89
CA LYS A 85 -11.77 -40.03 3.70
C LYS A 85 -11.80 -38.61 4.26
N LEU A 86 -12.80 -38.31 5.09
CA LEU A 86 -13.00 -36.95 5.63
C LEU A 86 -11.85 -36.47 6.53
N ASP A 87 -11.24 -37.38 7.29
CA ASP A 87 -10.09 -37.06 8.14
C ASP A 87 -8.87 -36.62 7.31
N ALA A 88 -8.62 -37.30 6.19
CA ALA A 88 -7.54 -36.96 5.27
C ALA A 88 -7.80 -35.62 4.57
N ALA A 89 -9.05 -35.38 4.14
CA ALA A 89 -9.46 -34.11 3.56
C ALA A 89 -9.29 -32.95 4.56
N GLY A 90 -9.68 -33.15 5.82
CA GLY A 90 -9.47 -32.17 6.89
C GLY A 90 -7.99 -31.93 7.20
N ALA A 91 -7.14 -32.97 7.14
CA ALA A 91 -5.70 -32.82 7.31
C ALA A 91 -5.06 -31.99 6.18
N LEU A 92 -5.47 -32.19 4.93
CA LEU A 92 -5.01 -31.38 3.80
C LEU A 92 -5.43 -29.91 3.97
N CYS A 93 -6.67 -29.66 4.39
CA CYS A 93 -7.13 -28.29 4.68
C CYS A 93 -6.32 -27.61 5.79
N LYS A 94 -5.86 -28.35 6.81
CA LYS A 94 -5.04 -27.80 7.89
C LYS A 94 -3.60 -27.52 7.47
N ALA A 95 -3.08 -28.28 6.51
CA ALA A 95 -1.75 -28.05 5.95
C ALA A 95 -1.71 -26.79 5.08
N GLU A 96 -2.83 -26.46 4.41
CA GLU A 96 -2.95 -25.27 3.57
C GLU A 96 -3.47 -24.05 4.35
N SER A 97 -2.63 -23.03 4.55
CA SER A 97 -2.98 -21.84 5.33
C SER A 97 -3.74 -20.77 4.52
N THR A 98 -4.55 -21.17 3.55
CA THR A 98 -5.27 -20.27 2.66
C THR A 98 -6.72 -20.03 3.13
N PRO A 99 -7.34 -18.89 2.79
CA PRO A 99 -8.75 -18.63 3.13
C PRO A 99 -9.69 -19.73 2.60
N VAL A 100 -9.42 -20.22 1.39
CA VAL A 100 -10.20 -21.31 0.76
C VAL A 100 -10.10 -22.59 1.59
N ALA A 101 -8.90 -22.98 2.01
CA ALA A 101 -8.71 -24.19 2.82
C ALA A 101 -9.45 -24.13 4.16
N ARG A 102 -9.42 -22.97 4.84
CA ARG A 102 -10.17 -22.75 6.10
C ARG A 102 -11.69 -22.79 5.91
N MET A 103 -12.20 -22.25 4.81
CA MET A 103 -13.62 -22.34 4.46
C MET A 103 -14.06 -23.79 4.23
N ILE A 104 -13.28 -24.53 3.45
CA ILE A 104 -13.56 -25.94 3.14
C ILE A 104 -13.45 -26.83 4.38
N GLU A 105 -12.48 -26.58 5.28
CA GLU A 105 -12.37 -27.29 6.56
C GLU A 105 -13.66 -27.20 7.39
N LYS A 106 -14.27 -26.01 7.48
CA LYS A 106 -15.55 -25.81 8.17
C LYS A 106 -16.70 -26.55 7.50
N GLY A 107 -16.67 -26.68 6.17
CA GLY A 107 -17.59 -27.53 5.43
C GLY A 107 -17.42 -29.01 5.77
N ILE A 108 -16.19 -29.52 5.69
CA ILE A 108 -15.86 -30.93 5.93
C ILE A 108 -16.23 -31.35 7.35
N SER A 109 -15.91 -30.55 8.36
CA SER A 109 -16.23 -30.83 9.77
C SER A 109 -17.74 -30.93 10.08
N ARG A 110 -18.60 -30.55 9.14
CA ARG A 110 -20.07 -30.58 9.27
C ARG A 110 -20.75 -31.53 8.28
N ILE A 111 -19.98 -32.32 7.53
CA ILE A 111 -20.54 -33.36 6.66
C ILE A 111 -21.39 -34.33 7.51
N GLY A 112 -22.58 -34.65 7.00
CA GLY A 112 -23.61 -35.41 7.72
C GLY A 112 -24.73 -34.56 8.32
N LYS A 113 -24.59 -33.22 8.35
CA LYS A 113 -25.68 -32.28 8.64
C LYS A 113 -26.46 -31.90 7.37
N PRO A 114 -27.67 -31.31 7.50
CA PRO A 114 -28.39 -30.76 6.35
C PRO A 114 -27.52 -29.79 5.55
N LEU A 115 -27.66 -29.79 4.22
CA LEU A 115 -26.83 -28.97 3.32
C LEU A 115 -26.87 -27.48 3.68
N GLY A 116 -28.02 -26.98 4.15
CA GLY A 116 -28.17 -25.60 4.61
C GLY A 116 -27.18 -25.22 5.72
N ASP A 117 -27.00 -26.11 6.71
CA ASP A 117 -26.10 -25.87 7.85
C ASP A 117 -24.62 -25.89 7.44
N ILE A 118 -24.28 -26.71 6.43
CA ILE A 118 -22.93 -26.80 5.88
C ILE A 118 -22.62 -25.52 5.11
N THR A 119 -23.50 -25.12 4.19
CA THR A 119 -23.35 -23.90 3.39
C THR A 119 -23.27 -22.66 4.27
N GLN A 120 -24.15 -22.52 5.27
CA GLN A 120 -24.10 -21.40 6.21
C GLN A 120 -22.78 -21.36 6.99
N ALA A 121 -22.23 -22.50 7.39
CA ALA A 121 -20.95 -22.54 8.09
C ALA A 121 -19.78 -22.10 7.21
N ILE A 122 -19.77 -22.52 5.94
CA ILE A 122 -18.77 -22.10 4.95
C ILE A 122 -18.88 -20.59 4.69
N GLU A 123 -20.09 -20.08 4.47
CA GLU A 123 -20.34 -18.66 4.20
C GLU A 123 -19.93 -17.77 5.39
N ASN A 124 -20.26 -18.20 6.61
CA ASN A 124 -19.88 -17.48 7.82
C ASN A 124 -18.36 -17.46 8.02
N GLN A 125 -17.67 -18.58 7.74
CA GLN A 125 -16.20 -18.57 7.75
C GLN A 125 -15.65 -17.62 6.69
N GLY A 126 -16.22 -17.61 5.48
CA GLY A 126 -15.85 -16.66 4.42
C GLY A 126 -15.99 -15.20 4.85
N LYS A 127 -17.12 -14.84 5.50
CA LYS A 127 -17.32 -13.49 6.05
C LYS A 127 -16.26 -13.10 7.08
N LEU A 128 -15.84 -14.05 7.92
CA LEU A 128 -14.77 -13.83 8.90
C LEU A 128 -13.40 -13.64 8.23
N GLU A 129 -13.11 -14.35 7.15
CA GLU A 129 -11.87 -14.17 6.37
C GLU A 129 -11.83 -12.81 5.68
N VAL A 130 -12.93 -12.39 5.06
CA VAL A 130 -13.03 -11.07 4.40
C VAL A 130 -12.88 -9.93 5.41
N THR A 131 -13.42 -10.08 6.61
CA THR A 131 -13.29 -9.07 7.68
C THR A 131 -11.86 -9.00 8.25
N ARG A 132 -11.03 -10.03 8.04
CA ARG A 132 -9.65 -10.09 8.53
C ARG A 132 -8.61 -9.49 7.56
N LEU A 133 -9.02 -9.19 6.33
CA LEU A 133 -8.20 -8.52 5.31
C LEU A 133 -8.18 -7.00 5.54
#